data_AF-A0A0F2PM45-F1
#
_entry.id   AF-A0A0F2PM45-F1
#
_cell.length_a   1.000
_cell.length_b   1.000
_cell.length_c   1.000
_cell.angle_alpha   90.00
_cell.angle_beta   90.00
_cell.angle_gamma   90.00
#
_symmetry.space_group_name_H-M   'P 1'
#
loop_
_entity.id
_entity.type
_entity.pdbx_description
1 polymer ?
#
loop_
_entity_poly.entity_id
_entity_poly.type
_entity_poly.pdbx_seq_one_letter_code
_entity_poly.pdbx_strand_id
1 'polypeptide(L)' 'MIHTTIKLTSEGELSLSKDLMEILKLDDDAGLVIYLEDNQIVLKKVSKANHQSFRKPIYR' A
#
# COMPACT_ATOMS: atom_id res chain seq x y z
N MET A 1 13.18 6.89 12.14
CA MET A 1 13.18 6.50 10.72
C MET A 1 13.44 5.00 10.69
N ILE A 2 12.54 4.20 10.09
CA ILE A 2 12.71 2.74 9.99
C ILE A 2 13.26 2.45 8.58
N HIS A 3 14.30 1.64 8.49
CA HIS A 3 14.86 1.18 7.23
C HIS A 3 14.73 -0.33 7.14
N THR A 4 14.18 -0.82 6.03
CA THR A 4 14.03 -2.24 5.75
C THR A 4 14.34 -2.49 4.28
N THR A 5 14.87 -3.68 3.97
CA THR A 5 15.06 -4.14 2.59
C THR A 5 14.14 -5.33 2.37
N ILE A 6 13.25 -5.22 1.38
CA ILE A 6 12.31 -6.29 1.01
C ILE A 6 12.61 -6.70 -0.43
N LYS A 7 12.70 -8.01 -0.67
CA LYS A 7 12.83 -8.53 -2.04
C LYS A 7 11.47 -8.53 -2.70
N LEU A 8 11.43 -8.05 -3.93
CA LEU A 8 10.24 -8.17 -4.78
C LEU A 8 10.10 -9.61 -5.28
N THR A 9 8.87 -10.06 -5.48
CA THR A 9 8.60 -11.31 -6.19
C THR A 9 8.95 -11.17 -7.67
N SER A 10 9.01 -12.29 -8.39
CA SER A 10 9.20 -12.29 -9.86
C SER A 10 8.08 -11.58 -10.62
N GLU A 11 6.92 -11.38 -9.99
CA GLU A 11 5.77 -10.67 -10.56
C GLU A 11 5.76 -9.18 -10.17
N GLY A 12 6.79 -8.71 -9.45
CA GLY A 12 6.89 -7.33 -8.98
C GLY A 12 6.06 -7.03 -7.73
N GLU A 13 5.61 -8.07 -7.02
CA GLU A 13 4.86 -7.91 -5.78
C GLU A 13 5.79 -7.64 -4.58
N LEU A 14 5.26 -6.89 -3.62
CA LEU A 14 5.90 -6.52 -2.36
C LEU A 14 5.03 -7.03 -1.22
N SER A 15 5.61 -7.81 -0.31
CA SER A 15 4.94 -8.27 0.91
C SER A 15 5.48 -7.51 2.12
N LEU A 16 4.61 -6.77 2.80
CA LEU A 16 4.95 -6.10 4.06
C LEU A 16 4.97 -7.12 5.21
N SER A 17 5.97 -7.03 6.08
CA SER A 17 6.00 -7.84 7.31
C SER A 17 4.91 -7.40 8.29
N LYS A 18 4.49 -8.32 9.17
CA LYS A 18 3.49 -8.03 10.21
C LYS A 18 3.87 -6.81 11.05
N ASP A 19 5.13 -6.72 11.47
CA ASP A 19 5.65 -5.59 12.26
C ASP A 19 5.46 -4.26 11.53
N LEU A 20 5.72 -4.20 10.22
CA LEU A 20 5.51 -2.99 9.43
C LEU A 20 4.04 -2.66 9.28
N MET A 21 3.18 -3.66 9.09
CA MET A 21 1.74 -3.46 9.04
C MET A 21 1.21 -2.89 10.37
N GLU A 22 1.68 -3.39 11.52
CA GLU A 22 1.30 -2.89 12.84
C GLU A 22 1.77 -1.45 13.08
N ILE A 23 3.03 -1.14 12.73
CA ILE A 23 3.60 0.21 12.86
C ILE A 23 2.82 1.22 12.00
N LEU A 24 2.49 0.83 10.77
CA LEU A 24 1.69 1.65 9.84
C LEU A 24 0.19 1.60 10.16
N LYS A 25 -0.22 0.76 11.12
CA LYS A 25 -1.62 0.49 11.49
C LYS A 25 -2.46 0.13 10.26
N LEU A 26 -1.94 -0.71 9.37
CA LEU A 26 -2.67 -1.19 8.20
C LEU A 26 -3.59 -2.32 8.64
N ASP A 27 -4.86 -2.00 8.83
CA ASP A 27 -5.95 -2.95 9.07
C ASP A 27 -6.69 -3.26 7.77
N ASP A 28 -7.66 -4.17 7.81
CA ASP A 28 -8.48 -4.58 6.65
C ASP A 28 -9.31 -3.41 6.05
N ASP A 29 -9.40 -2.29 6.77
CA ASP A 29 -10.09 -1.07 6.36
C ASP A 29 -9.14 0.03 5.84
N ALA A 30 -7.83 -0.19 5.91
CA ALA A 30 -6.84 0.75 5.43
C ALA A 30 -6.72 0.69 3.90
N GLY A 31 -6.83 1.84 3.25
CA GLY A 31 -6.42 2.01 1.86
C GLY A 31 -4.96 2.47 1.79
N LEU A 32 -4.29 2.12 0.70
CA LEU A 32 -3.00 2.69 0.32
C LEU A 32 -3.17 3.43 -1.00
N VAL A 33 -2.63 4.64 -1.10
CA VAL A 33 -2.45 5.33 -2.38
C VAL A 33 -0.98 5.28 -2.74
N ILE A 34 -0.71 5.00 -4.02
CA ILE A 34 0.63 4.86 -4.58
C ILE A 34 0.93 6.11 -5.41
N TYR A 35 2.06 6.76 -5.14
CA TYR A 35 2.58 7.89 -5.90
C TYR A 35 3.97 7.55 -6.44
N LEU A 36 4.33 8.19 -7.55
CA LEU A 36 5.68 8.20 -8.09
C LEU A 36 6.25 9.60 -7.86
N GLU A 37 7.28 9.70 -7.04
CA GLU A 37 7.95 10.96 -6.68
C GLU A 37 9.47 10.76 -6.74
N ASP A 38 10.20 11.61 -7.47
CA ASP A 38 11.67 11.63 -7.49
C ASP A 38 12.34 10.24 -7.63
N ASN A 39 11.86 9.43 -8.59
CA ASN A 39 12.28 8.05 -8.84
C ASN A 39 12.05 7.07 -7.68
N GLN A 40 11.13 7.40 -6.78
CA GLN A 40 10.71 6.57 -5.65
C GLN A 40 9.21 6.26 -5.75
N ILE A 41 8.85 5.09 -5.23
CA ILE A 41 7.45 4.71 -5.02
C ILE A 41 7.09 5.09 -3.59
N VAL A 42 6.11 5.98 -3.43
CA VAL A 42 5.61 6.42 -2.12
C VAL A 42 4.25 5.80 -1.86
N LEU A 43 4.15 5.06 -0.74
CA LEU A 43 2.90 4.47 -0.27
C LEU A 43 2.35 5.31 0.89
N LYS A 44 1.16 5.91 0.70
CA LYS A 44 0.50 6.71 1.73
C LYS A 44 -0.77 6.02 2.21
N LYS A 45 -0.87 5.80 3.53
CA LYS A 45 -2.10 5.32 4.17
C LYS A 45 -3.22 6.34 4.01
N VAL A 46 -4.40 5.86 3.62
CA VAL A 46 -5.65 6.63 3.59
C VAL A 46 -6.73 5.90 4.36
N SER A 47 -7.63 6.65 5.00
CA SER A 47 -8.84 6.11 5.61
C SER A 47 -9.95 6.00 4.55
N LYS A 48 -10.72 4.90 4.57
CA LYS A 48 -11.92 4.71 3.71
C LYS A 48 -12.91 5.87 3.74
N ALA A 49 -12.89 6.71 4.78
CA ALA A 49 -13.79 7.86 4.92
C ALA A 49 -13.66 8.91 3.80
N ASN A 50 -12.58 8.91 3.01
CA ASN A 50 -12.30 10.00 2.05
C ASN A 50 -12.09 9.60 0.57
N HIS A 51 -12.27 8.34 0.18
CA HIS A 51 -12.14 7.97 -1.23
C HIS A 51 -13.35 7.18 -1.71
N GLN A 52 -14.05 7.76 -2.70
CA GLN A 52 -15.05 7.10 -3.53
C GLN A 52 -14.56 5.70 -3.89
N SER A 53 -15.42 4.73 -3.63
CA SER A 53 -15.18 3.30 -3.73
C SER A 53 -14.23 2.91 -4.87
N PHE A 54 -13.15 2.20 -4.54
CA PHE A 54 -12.48 1.27 -5.46
C PHE A 54 -13.46 0.15 -5.81
N ARG A 55 -14.54 0.45 -6.56
CA ARG A 55 -15.34 -0.59 -7.17
C ARG A 55 -14.45 -1.23 -8.22
N LYS A 56 -14.24 -2.56 -8.09
CA LYS A 56 -13.65 -3.38 -9.15
C LYS A 56 -14.34 -3.01 -10.48
N PRO A 57 -13.61 -2.79 -11.58
CA PRO A 57 -14.24 -2.61 -12.87
C PRO A 57 -15.14 -3.82 -13.15
N ILE A 58 -16.41 -3.54 -13.46
CA ILE A 58 -17.36 -4.56 -13.93
C ILE A 58 -17.09 -4.71 -15.42
N TYR A 59 -16.38 -5.76 -15.82
CA TYR A 59 -16.29 -6.15 -17.22
C TYR A 59 -17.66 -6.73 -17.63
N ARG A 60 -18.32 -6.10 -18.61
CA ARG A 60 -19.47 -6.66 -19.34
C ARG A 60 -18.99 -7.30 -20.63
#